data_AF-Q254Z7-F1
#
_entry.id   AF-Q254Z7-F1
#
_cell.length_a   1.000
_cell.length_b   1.000
_cell.length_c   1.000
_cell.angle_alpha   90.00
_cell.angle_beta   90.00
_cell.angle_gamma   90.00
#
_symmetry.space_group_name_H-M   'P 1'
#
loop_
_entity.id
_entity.type
_entity.pdbx_description
1 polymer ?
#
loop_
_entity_poly.entity_id
_entity_poly.type
_entity_poly.pdbx_seq_one_letter_code
_entity_poly.pdbx_strand_id
1 'polypeptide(L)'
;MSLLKTYSCDVGSFCIRGNNSSFLEKRVCKGVLLIGKVVFASLSIAFASVLICGLTEPVFIVGLALSLALLAIMLSIQIYGYAKYQRLGTVHKPALDLNYKASPIPGHILYTIKRCYPDTVLQICLKQNLTIQEVRLLIDGLIQGYVLENYLPDFQEKIRDDYEGVKVDCQSFSMTPLDNVLLCECPFYFIKQFIDLGPKEFPEAKNLPPEIYWMSRMGLSENSSTVFHPSIWLLSRIVSEVEYQTLLNHARNNTWDQAQDLVADLKRRMKAFLKEDLGHVVSQAKVNLNLSIGSCDWLFRLCTHGVCWEQLRLFEFVHFGFISFISNLEQQSGESGFLAQSTASVYPYLFESQENFDPGVALLSWREWVENYTAAGEKDRQCGARQGILAILKKCSKNAALKERLDEELSAISASSN
;
A
#
# COMPACT_ATOMS: atom_id res chain seq x y z
N MET A 1 9.90 29.91 -11.20
CA MET A 1 9.66 28.86 -10.19
C MET A 1 8.45 28.03 -10.60
N SER A 2 8.58 27.36 -11.76
CA SER A 2 7.55 26.53 -12.37
C SER A 2 8.18 25.18 -12.72
N LEU A 3 8.01 24.18 -11.87
CA LEU A 3 8.47 22.82 -12.12
C LEU A 3 7.39 21.81 -11.70
N LEU A 4 6.21 21.97 -12.29
CA LEU A 4 5.30 20.85 -12.56
C LEU A 4 5.10 20.84 -14.07
N LYS A 5 6.16 20.42 -14.79
CA LYS A 5 5.97 19.98 -16.18
C LYS A 5 5.18 18.69 -16.11
N THR A 6 4.01 18.73 -16.74
CA THR A 6 3.12 17.61 -17.03
C THR A 6 3.90 16.46 -17.68
N TYR A 7 4.43 15.55 -16.85
CA TYR A 7 4.74 14.19 -17.26
C TYR A 7 3.49 13.36 -17.02
N SER A 8 2.63 13.29 -18.02
CA SER A 8 1.68 12.20 -18.18
C SER A 8 2.48 10.96 -18.61
N CYS A 9 3.27 10.41 -17.67
CA CYS A 9 3.97 9.15 -17.87
C CYS A 9 3.07 8.00 -17.42
N ASP A 10 3.13 6.94 -18.20
CA ASP A 10 2.50 5.62 -18.09
C ASP A 10 2.91 4.84 -16.81
N VAL A 11 3.13 5.52 -15.68
CA VAL A 11 3.54 4.94 -14.39
C VAL A 11 2.45 4.02 -13.82
N GLY A 12 1.19 4.26 -14.18
CA GLY A 12 0.07 3.37 -13.85
C GLY A 12 0.24 1.96 -14.42
N SER A 13 0.82 1.82 -15.62
CA SER A 13 0.97 0.52 -16.30
C SER A 13 1.87 -0.46 -15.54
N PHE A 14 2.92 0.04 -14.88
CA PHE A 14 3.89 -0.81 -14.18
C PHE A 14 3.39 -1.25 -12.79
N CYS A 15 2.65 -0.38 -12.08
CA CYS A 15 2.10 -0.69 -10.75
C CYS A 15 0.76 -1.46 -10.80
N ILE A 16 0.01 -1.39 -11.90
CA ILE A 16 -1.31 -2.07 -12.02
C ILE A 16 -1.16 -3.57 -12.34
N ARG A 17 -0.03 -4.03 -12.91
CA ARG A 17 0.04 -5.38 -13.50
C ARG A 17 0.45 -6.52 -12.57
N GLY A 18 0.66 -6.30 -11.28
CA GLY A 18 0.96 -7.41 -10.38
C GLY A 18 0.75 -7.08 -8.93
N ASN A 19 -0.35 -7.56 -8.33
CA ASN A 19 -0.30 -8.09 -6.95
C ASN A 19 -1.63 -8.61 -6.37
N ASN A 20 -2.79 -8.44 -7.04
CA ASN A 20 -4.04 -8.99 -6.51
C ASN A 20 -4.18 -10.51 -6.64
N SER A 21 -3.42 -11.17 -7.52
CA SER A 21 -3.48 -12.63 -7.68
C SER A 21 -3.09 -13.36 -6.38
N SER A 22 -2.03 -12.92 -5.70
CA SER A 22 -1.43 -13.68 -4.59
C SER A 22 -2.31 -13.84 -3.33
N PHE A 23 -3.18 -12.87 -3.02
CA PHE A 23 -4.03 -12.92 -1.81
C PHE A 23 -5.34 -13.66 -2.07
N LEU A 24 -5.94 -13.45 -3.25
CA LEU A 24 -7.19 -14.12 -3.62
C LEU A 24 -6.95 -15.58 -4.00
N GLU A 25 -5.85 -15.89 -4.70
CA GLU A 25 -5.48 -17.26 -5.02
C GLU A 25 -5.26 -18.08 -3.75
N LYS A 26 -4.72 -17.49 -2.68
CA LYS A 26 -4.58 -18.21 -1.39
C LYS A 26 -5.94 -18.57 -0.75
N ARG A 27 -6.94 -17.67 -0.80
CA ARG A 27 -8.29 -17.97 -0.25
C ARG A 27 -9.09 -18.91 -1.16
N VAL A 28 -9.02 -18.72 -2.49
CA VAL A 28 -9.66 -19.60 -3.47
C VAL A 28 -9.01 -20.98 -3.43
N CYS A 29 -7.69 -21.11 -3.35
CA CYS A 29 -7.01 -22.39 -3.16
C CYS A 29 -7.41 -23.06 -1.84
N LYS A 30 -7.53 -22.32 -0.72
CA LYS A 30 -8.03 -22.89 0.54
C LYS A 30 -9.46 -23.43 0.40
N GLY A 31 -10.34 -22.70 -0.28
CA GLY A 31 -11.71 -23.15 -0.56
C GLY A 31 -11.77 -24.38 -1.45
N VAL A 32 -11.00 -24.40 -2.54
CA VAL A 32 -10.89 -25.54 -3.47
C VAL A 32 -10.30 -26.77 -2.76
N LEU A 33 -9.28 -26.59 -1.90
CA LEU A 33 -8.73 -27.66 -1.07
C LEU A 33 -9.76 -28.23 -0.08
N LEU A 34 -10.59 -27.38 0.51
CA LEU A 34 -11.63 -27.81 1.45
C LEU A 34 -12.72 -28.62 0.73
N ILE A 35 -13.19 -28.13 -0.42
CA ILE A 35 -14.17 -28.83 -1.26
C ILE A 35 -13.59 -30.16 -1.76
N GLY A 36 -12.32 -30.16 -2.20
CA GLY A 36 -11.63 -31.38 -2.63
C GLY A 36 -11.54 -32.44 -1.52
N LYS A 37 -11.27 -32.03 -0.28
CA LYS A 37 -11.26 -32.93 0.88
C LYS A 37 -12.64 -33.53 1.17
N VAL A 38 -13.70 -32.73 1.09
CA VAL A 38 -15.08 -33.20 1.32
C VAL A 38 -15.50 -34.20 0.23
N VAL A 39 -15.22 -33.88 -1.04
CA VAL A 39 -15.51 -34.78 -2.17
C VAL A 39 -14.74 -36.10 -2.03
N PHE A 40 -13.45 -36.05 -1.69
CA PHE A 40 -12.64 -37.25 -1.47
C PHE A 40 -13.18 -38.11 -0.31
N ALA A 41 -13.57 -37.49 0.80
CA ALA A 41 -14.17 -38.20 1.94
C ALA A 41 -15.50 -38.87 1.55
N SER A 42 -16.36 -38.17 0.80
CA SER A 42 -17.64 -38.72 0.35
C SER A 42 -17.48 -39.90 -0.60
N LEU A 43 -16.53 -39.83 -1.55
CA LEU A 43 -16.22 -40.93 -2.47
C LEU A 43 -15.60 -42.13 -1.75
N SER A 44 -14.74 -41.89 -0.75
CA SER A 44 -14.15 -42.96 0.07
C SER A 44 -15.21 -43.69 0.90
N ILE A 45 -16.17 -42.96 1.46
CA ILE A 45 -17.31 -43.54 2.18
C ILE A 45 -18.18 -44.35 1.21
N ALA A 46 -18.52 -43.82 0.05
CA ALA A 46 -19.28 -44.54 -0.97
C ALA A 46 -18.58 -45.83 -1.42
N PHE A 47 -17.24 -45.80 -1.59
CA PHE A 47 -16.44 -46.99 -1.90
C PHE A 47 -16.54 -48.05 -0.80
N ALA A 48 -16.36 -47.64 0.46
CA ALA A 48 -16.45 -48.53 1.60
C ALA A 48 -17.86 -49.15 1.72
N SER A 49 -18.91 -48.36 1.48
CA SER A 49 -20.29 -48.85 1.46
C SER A 49 -20.54 -49.88 0.35
N VAL A 50 -20.02 -49.65 -0.87
CA VAL A 50 -20.13 -50.61 -1.98
C VAL A 50 -19.41 -51.93 -1.67
N LEU A 51 -18.23 -51.86 -1.05
CA LEU A 51 -17.49 -53.05 -0.60
C LEU A 51 -18.24 -53.82 0.50
N ILE A 52 -18.83 -53.12 1.47
CA ILE A 52 -19.61 -53.75 2.55
C ILE A 52 -20.91 -54.37 2.01
N CYS A 53 -21.56 -53.73 1.03
CA CYS A 53 -22.80 -54.21 0.42
C CYS A 53 -22.60 -55.35 -0.60
N GLY A 54 -21.36 -55.77 -0.89
CA GLY A 54 -21.08 -56.95 -1.71
C GLY A 54 -21.50 -56.83 -3.19
N LEU A 55 -21.60 -55.60 -3.71
CA LEU A 55 -21.84 -55.37 -5.14
C LEU A 55 -20.54 -55.66 -5.91
N THR A 56 -20.41 -56.90 -6.38
CA THR A 56 -19.19 -57.48 -6.97
C THR A 56 -19.06 -57.32 -8.48
N GLU A 57 -19.78 -56.37 -9.09
CA GLU A 57 -19.58 -56.07 -10.51
C GLU A 57 -18.17 -55.47 -10.70
N PRO A 58 -17.23 -56.20 -11.33
CA PRO A 58 -15.82 -55.82 -11.37
C PRO A 58 -15.60 -54.47 -12.09
N VAL A 59 -16.53 -54.10 -12.98
CA VAL A 59 -16.53 -52.82 -13.69
C VAL A 59 -16.74 -51.64 -12.73
N PHE A 60 -17.60 -51.79 -11.72
CA PHE A 60 -17.85 -50.73 -10.74
C PHE A 60 -16.66 -50.53 -9.80
N ILE A 61 -16.02 -51.62 -9.36
CA ILE A 61 -14.84 -51.56 -8.48
C ILE A 61 -13.67 -50.89 -9.23
N VAL A 62 -13.43 -51.28 -10.49
CA VAL A 62 -12.37 -50.69 -11.34
C VAL A 62 -12.65 -49.22 -11.63
N GLY A 63 -13.90 -48.85 -11.96
CA GLY A 63 -14.28 -47.45 -12.21
C GLY A 63 -14.11 -46.55 -10.98
N LEU A 64 -14.43 -47.06 -9.79
CA LEU A 64 -14.30 -46.31 -8.54
C LEU A 64 -12.83 -46.17 -8.09
N ALA A 65 -12.02 -47.23 -8.28
CA ALA A 65 -10.57 -47.17 -8.05
C ALA A 65 -9.87 -46.17 -8.99
N LEU A 66 -10.22 -46.16 -10.28
CA LEU A 66 -9.73 -45.17 -11.25
C LEU A 66 -10.14 -43.74 -10.88
N SER A 67 -11.39 -43.56 -10.43
CA SER A 67 -11.88 -42.25 -9.99
C SER A 67 -11.14 -41.73 -8.76
N LEU A 68 -10.87 -42.60 -7.77
CA LEU A 68 -10.07 -42.25 -6.59
C LEU A 68 -8.61 -41.95 -6.96
N ALA A 69 -8.02 -42.71 -7.88
CA ALA A 69 -6.65 -42.47 -8.35
C ALA A 69 -6.52 -41.13 -9.09
N LEU A 70 -7.46 -40.81 -9.98
CA LEU A 70 -7.48 -39.52 -10.68
C LEU A 70 -7.69 -38.35 -9.72
N LEU A 71 -8.56 -38.52 -8.71
CA LEU A 71 -8.79 -37.49 -7.70
C LEU A 71 -7.56 -37.28 -6.80
N ALA A 72 -6.85 -38.35 -6.45
CA ALA A 72 -5.57 -38.28 -5.74
C ALA A 72 -4.51 -37.55 -6.56
N ILE A 73 -4.38 -37.84 -7.87
CA ILE A 73 -3.44 -37.14 -8.76
C ILE A 73 -3.80 -35.65 -8.88
N MET A 74 -5.08 -35.31 -9.03
CA MET A 74 -5.53 -33.92 -9.09
C MET A 74 -5.26 -33.18 -7.77
N LEU A 75 -5.48 -33.82 -6.62
CA LEU A 75 -5.10 -33.28 -5.31
C LEU A 75 -3.58 -33.13 -5.18
N SER A 76 -2.79 -34.09 -5.64
CA SER A 76 -1.32 -34.01 -5.63
C SER A 76 -0.80 -32.87 -6.50
N ILE A 77 -1.39 -32.64 -7.69
CA ILE A 77 -1.04 -31.52 -8.56
C ILE A 77 -1.45 -30.20 -7.91
N GLN A 78 -2.62 -30.12 -7.27
CA GLN A 78 -3.05 -28.91 -6.55
C GLN A 78 -2.20 -28.65 -5.30
N ILE A 79 -1.80 -29.67 -4.54
CA ILE A 79 -0.91 -29.54 -3.38
C ILE A 79 0.50 -29.18 -3.83
N TYR A 80 1.02 -29.80 -4.90
CA TYR A 80 2.33 -29.47 -5.46
C TYR A 80 2.34 -28.08 -6.08
N GLY A 81 1.29 -27.72 -6.81
CA GLY A 81 1.04 -26.37 -7.32
C GLY A 81 0.95 -25.37 -6.18
N TYR A 82 0.19 -25.65 -5.12
CA TYR A 82 0.10 -24.82 -3.93
C TYR A 82 1.42 -24.76 -3.16
N ALA A 83 2.20 -25.85 -3.05
CA ALA A 83 3.51 -25.85 -2.40
C ALA A 83 4.56 -25.06 -3.20
N LYS A 84 4.50 -25.13 -4.54
CA LYS A 84 5.32 -24.33 -5.46
C LYS A 84 4.89 -22.86 -5.44
N TYR A 85 3.60 -22.59 -5.38
CA TYR A 85 3.01 -21.25 -5.27
C TYR A 85 3.20 -20.65 -3.89
N GLN A 86 3.20 -21.46 -2.83
CA GLN A 86 3.56 -21.06 -1.49
C GLN A 86 5.07 -20.86 -1.40
N ARG A 87 5.92 -21.60 -2.15
CA ARG A 87 7.35 -21.25 -2.33
C ARG A 87 7.58 -19.95 -3.11
N LEU A 88 6.66 -19.55 -4.00
CA LEU A 88 6.72 -18.31 -4.78
C LEU A 88 5.99 -17.12 -4.11
N GLY A 89 5.01 -17.38 -3.25
CA GLY A 89 4.07 -16.41 -2.67
C GLY A 89 4.02 -16.41 -1.14
N THR A 90 4.68 -17.35 -0.45
CA THR A 90 5.58 -16.88 0.60
C THR A 90 6.73 -16.30 -0.20
N VAL A 91 6.79 -14.96 -0.20
CA VAL A 91 8.09 -14.33 -0.30
C VAL A 91 8.91 -15.14 0.70
N HIS A 92 9.81 -15.98 0.19
CA HIS A 92 11.07 -16.21 0.87
C HIS A 92 11.31 -14.87 1.55
N LYS A 93 11.26 -14.78 2.89
CA LYS A 93 12.33 -14.02 3.54
C LYS A 93 13.51 -14.59 2.81
N PRO A 94 14.09 -13.91 1.82
CA PRO A 94 15.30 -14.46 1.27
C PRO A 94 16.13 -14.52 2.55
N ALA A 95 16.67 -15.68 2.85
CA ALA A 95 17.90 -15.71 3.60
C ALA A 95 18.90 -14.94 2.70
N LEU A 96 18.73 -13.62 2.65
CA LEU A 96 19.68 -12.64 2.23
C LEU A 96 20.55 -12.51 3.47
N ASP A 97 21.35 -13.56 3.67
CA ASP A 97 22.37 -13.74 4.71
C ASP A 97 23.53 -12.74 4.56
N LEU A 98 23.31 -11.64 3.83
CA LEU A 98 24.29 -10.58 3.60
C LEU A 98 24.01 -9.43 4.56
N ASN A 99 24.42 -9.56 5.82
CA ASN A 99 24.77 -8.43 6.70
C ASN A 99 23.84 -7.17 6.71
N TYR A 100 22.55 -7.30 6.38
CA TYR A 100 21.60 -6.19 6.23
C TYR A 100 21.32 -5.46 7.56
N LYS A 101 21.69 -6.07 8.68
CA LYS A 101 21.43 -5.50 10.03
C LYS A 101 22.09 -4.14 10.24
N ALA A 102 23.17 -3.81 9.52
CA ALA A 102 23.88 -2.54 9.66
C ALA A 102 23.50 -1.47 8.61
N SER A 103 22.65 -1.80 7.62
CA SER A 103 22.30 -0.81 6.59
C SER A 103 21.41 0.30 7.14
N PRO A 104 21.64 1.57 6.74
CA PRO A 104 20.75 2.69 7.06
C PRO A 104 19.39 2.55 6.37
N ILE A 105 19.32 1.83 5.25
CA ILE A 105 18.09 1.59 4.50
C ILE A 105 17.41 0.30 5.01
N PRO A 106 16.10 0.32 5.32
CA PRO A 106 15.37 -0.89 5.68
C PRO A 106 15.41 -1.97 4.58
N GLY A 107 15.49 -3.24 5.00
CA GLY A 107 15.69 -4.37 4.09
C GLY A 107 14.63 -4.51 3.00
N HIS A 108 13.38 -4.16 3.29
CA HIS A 108 12.30 -4.20 2.30
C HIS A 108 12.43 -3.09 1.25
N ILE A 109 12.99 -1.92 1.59
CA ILE A 109 13.29 -0.87 0.61
C ILE A 109 14.44 -1.29 -0.29
N LEU A 110 15.45 -1.98 0.26
CA LEU A 110 16.52 -2.56 -0.56
C LEU A 110 15.97 -3.61 -1.53
N TYR A 111 14.97 -4.40 -1.10
CA TYR A 111 14.23 -5.29 -1.99
C TYR A 111 13.44 -4.54 -3.07
N THR A 112 12.78 -3.43 -2.72
CA THR A 112 12.10 -2.56 -3.68
C THR A 112 13.09 -1.96 -4.68
N ILE A 113 14.25 -1.48 -4.23
CA ILE A 113 15.31 -0.96 -5.09
C ILE A 113 15.75 -2.03 -6.08
N LYS A 114 16.00 -3.26 -5.60
CA LYS A 114 16.34 -4.39 -6.48
C LYS A 114 15.31 -4.65 -7.57
N ARG A 115 14.03 -4.45 -7.27
CA ARG A 115 12.93 -4.70 -8.20
C ARG A 115 12.75 -3.57 -9.22
N CYS A 116 13.09 -2.34 -8.83
CA CYS A 116 12.83 -1.14 -9.62
C CYS A 116 14.05 -0.59 -10.36
N TYR A 117 15.26 -1.04 -10.04
CA TYR A 117 16.51 -0.56 -10.60
C TYR A 117 17.46 -1.73 -10.90
N PRO A 118 18.50 -1.52 -11.74
CA PRO A 118 19.53 -2.52 -11.97
C PRO A 118 20.21 -3.01 -10.68
N ASP A 119 20.66 -4.26 -10.68
CA ASP A 119 21.32 -4.87 -9.51
C ASP A 119 22.55 -4.08 -9.05
N THR A 120 23.25 -3.37 -9.94
CA THR A 120 24.38 -2.50 -9.61
C THR A 120 24.00 -1.35 -8.68
N VAL A 121 22.77 -0.81 -8.79
CA VAL A 121 22.25 0.18 -7.83
C VAL A 121 22.11 -0.44 -6.44
N LEU A 122 21.59 -1.67 -6.33
CA LEU A 122 21.54 -2.37 -5.05
C LEU A 122 22.95 -2.61 -4.48
N GLN A 123 23.90 -3.04 -5.32
CA GLN A 123 25.26 -3.32 -4.88
C GLN A 123 25.95 -2.07 -4.33
N ILE A 124 25.86 -0.93 -5.02
CA ILE A 124 26.46 0.31 -4.52
C ILE A 124 25.80 0.77 -3.21
N CYS A 125 24.47 0.62 -3.07
CA CYS A 125 23.76 0.92 -1.82
C CYS A 125 24.33 0.13 -0.63
N LEU A 126 24.63 -1.16 -0.84
CA LEU A 126 25.14 -2.04 0.20
C LEU A 126 26.62 -1.84 0.48
N LYS A 127 27.44 -1.82 -0.58
CA LYS A 127 28.90 -1.71 -0.48
C LYS A 127 29.33 -0.38 0.12
N GLN A 128 28.69 0.71 -0.30
CA GLN A 128 29.02 2.06 0.16
C GLN A 128 28.15 2.52 1.33
N ASN A 129 27.25 1.68 1.82
CA ASN A 129 26.35 2.00 2.92
C ASN A 129 25.58 3.31 2.68
N LEU A 130 24.92 3.42 1.52
CA LEU A 130 24.21 4.62 1.11
C LEU A 130 22.97 4.84 1.96
N THR A 131 22.71 6.09 2.36
CA THR A 131 21.44 6.51 2.95
C THR A 131 20.37 6.69 1.89
N ILE A 132 19.10 6.78 2.28
CA ILE A 132 18.01 6.98 1.31
C ILE A 132 18.14 8.31 0.55
N GLN A 133 18.67 9.36 1.20
CA GLN A 133 18.99 10.65 0.61
C GLN A 133 20.04 10.50 -0.50
N GLU A 134 21.10 9.76 -0.22
CA GLU A 134 22.19 9.51 -1.16
C GLU A 134 21.73 8.68 -2.36
N VAL A 135 20.86 7.69 -2.14
CA VAL A 135 20.24 6.93 -3.24
C VAL A 135 19.36 7.85 -4.10
N ARG A 136 18.58 8.76 -3.48
CA ARG A 136 17.79 9.75 -4.21
C ARG A 136 18.69 10.61 -5.10
N LEU A 137 19.77 11.15 -4.54
CA LEU A 137 20.75 11.95 -5.27
C LEU A 137 21.34 11.18 -6.46
N LEU A 138 21.75 9.93 -6.25
CA LEU A 138 22.30 9.07 -7.31
C LEU A 138 21.29 8.86 -8.44
N ILE A 139 20.07 8.45 -8.12
CA ILE A 139 19.04 8.14 -9.12
C ILE A 139 18.64 9.40 -9.89
N ASP A 140 18.42 10.52 -9.21
CA ASP A 140 18.05 11.78 -9.85
C ASP A 140 19.16 12.30 -10.77
N GLY A 141 20.41 12.21 -10.34
CA GLY A 141 21.56 12.59 -11.16
C GLY A 141 21.72 11.67 -12.39
N LEU A 142 21.52 10.37 -12.23
CA LEU A 142 21.53 9.42 -13.36
C LEU A 142 20.40 9.70 -14.36
N ILE A 143 19.19 10.02 -13.89
CA ILE A 143 18.06 10.42 -14.75
C ILE A 143 18.39 11.71 -15.52
N GLN A 144 19.05 12.66 -14.88
CA GLN A 144 19.46 13.94 -15.48
C GLN A 144 20.71 13.83 -16.38
N GLY A 145 21.34 12.66 -16.45
CA GLY A 145 22.54 12.43 -17.24
C GLY A 145 23.79 13.09 -16.64
N TYR A 146 23.84 13.24 -15.32
CA TYR A 146 25.02 13.75 -14.63
C TYR A 146 26.24 12.89 -14.92
N VAL A 147 27.42 13.51 -14.87
CA VAL A 147 28.71 12.85 -14.71
C VAL A 147 29.15 12.92 -13.24
N LEU A 148 30.18 12.18 -12.86
CA LEU A 148 30.62 12.08 -11.46
C LEU A 148 30.90 13.47 -10.86
N GLU A 149 31.49 14.38 -11.64
CA GLU A 149 31.87 15.73 -11.22
C GLU A 149 30.68 16.63 -10.86
N ASN A 150 29.45 16.26 -11.27
CA ASN A 150 28.24 17.02 -10.91
C ASN A 150 27.77 16.79 -9.48
N TYR A 151 28.24 15.75 -8.79
CA TYR A 151 27.83 15.44 -7.43
C TYR A 151 28.61 16.25 -6.38
N LEU A 152 28.18 16.22 -5.12
CA LEU A 152 28.93 16.86 -4.02
C LEU A 152 30.23 16.09 -3.74
N PRO A 153 31.35 16.75 -3.39
CA PRO A 153 32.67 16.12 -3.24
C PRO A 153 32.66 14.88 -2.33
N ASP A 154 32.03 14.96 -1.16
CA ASP A 154 31.94 13.84 -0.21
C ASP A 154 31.18 12.64 -0.79
N PHE A 155 30.14 12.91 -1.58
CA PHE A 155 29.36 11.87 -2.24
C PHE A 155 30.11 11.29 -3.45
N GLN A 156 30.84 12.12 -4.19
CA GLN A 156 31.70 11.67 -5.29
C GLN A 156 32.72 10.66 -4.80
N GLU A 157 33.42 10.96 -3.71
CA GLU A 157 34.41 10.05 -3.13
C GLU A 157 33.80 8.69 -2.78
N LYS A 158 32.58 8.71 -2.22
CA LYS A 158 31.84 7.52 -1.81
C LYS A 158 31.42 6.61 -2.97
N ILE A 159 31.08 7.17 -4.14
CA ILE A 159 30.57 6.39 -5.29
C ILE A 159 31.60 6.18 -6.41
N ARG A 160 32.77 6.83 -6.33
CA ARG A 160 33.77 6.94 -7.40
C ARG A 160 34.06 5.62 -8.12
N ASP A 161 34.35 4.57 -7.35
CA ASP A 161 34.84 3.29 -7.89
C ASP A 161 33.74 2.48 -8.61
N ASP A 162 32.48 2.72 -8.25
CA ASP A 162 31.33 1.93 -8.73
C ASP A 162 30.47 2.72 -9.74
N TYR A 163 30.64 4.04 -9.82
CA TYR A 163 29.76 4.95 -10.54
C TYR A 163 29.65 4.65 -12.05
N GLU A 164 30.77 4.42 -12.75
CA GLU A 164 30.73 4.16 -14.19
C GLU A 164 29.99 2.85 -14.52
N GLY A 165 30.15 1.81 -13.68
CA GLY A 165 29.38 0.57 -13.83
C GLY A 165 27.88 0.79 -13.65
N VAL A 166 27.50 1.51 -12.60
CA VAL A 166 26.09 1.87 -12.35
C VAL A 166 25.51 2.69 -13.50
N LYS A 167 26.26 3.69 -14.00
CA LYS A 167 25.83 4.56 -15.09
C LYS A 167 25.55 3.77 -16.37
N VAL A 168 26.44 2.87 -16.76
CA VAL A 168 26.27 2.04 -17.96
C VAL A 168 25.02 1.16 -17.86
N ASP A 169 24.82 0.49 -16.74
CA ASP A 169 23.65 -0.38 -16.55
C ASP A 169 22.34 0.42 -16.56
N CYS A 170 22.34 1.60 -15.93
CA CYS A 170 21.20 2.49 -15.85
C CYS A 170 20.81 3.12 -17.19
N GLN A 171 21.72 3.28 -18.15
CA GLN A 171 21.40 3.81 -19.49
C GLN A 171 20.41 2.92 -20.26
N SER A 172 20.43 1.61 -20.00
CA SER A 172 19.53 0.64 -20.62
C SER A 172 18.16 0.54 -19.94
N PHE A 173 17.97 1.24 -18.81
CA PHE A 173 16.82 1.10 -17.95
C PHE A 173 15.94 2.35 -17.97
N SER A 174 14.61 2.18 -18.06
CA SER A 174 13.67 3.29 -17.88
C SER A 174 13.59 3.64 -16.39
N MET A 175 14.51 4.47 -15.93
CA MET A 175 14.60 4.86 -14.52
C MET A 175 13.40 5.73 -14.11
N THR A 176 12.78 5.35 -13.00
CA THR A 176 11.76 6.14 -12.33
C THR A 176 12.41 6.87 -11.16
N PRO A 177 12.07 8.13 -10.88
CA PRO A 177 12.58 8.82 -9.69
C PRO A 177 12.29 8.02 -8.41
N LEU A 178 13.24 8.02 -7.48
CA LEU A 178 13.10 7.27 -6.22
C LEU A 178 11.87 7.70 -5.44
N ASP A 179 11.56 8.99 -5.44
CA ASP A 179 10.39 9.53 -4.75
C ASP A 179 9.07 8.94 -5.23
N ASN A 180 8.94 8.67 -6.54
CA ASN A 180 7.73 8.03 -7.08
C ASN A 180 7.61 6.59 -6.60
N VAL A 181 8.74 5.88 -6.47
CA VAL A 181 8.78 4.52 -5.91
C VAL A 181 8.40 4.54 -4.43
N LEU A 182 8.95 5.48 -3.64
CA LEU A 182 8.63 5.63 -2.22
C LEU A 182 7.18 6.05 -2.00
N LEU A 183 6.62 6.96 -2.82
CA LEU A 183 5.19 7.31 -2.78
C LEU A 183 4.28 6.10 -3.01
N CYS A 184 4.70 5.20 -3.90
CA CYS A 184 3.94 3.98 -4.20
C CYS A 184 4.05 2.93 -3.08
N GLU A 185 5.22 2.80 -2.44
CA GLU A 185 5.53 1.68 -1.55
C GLU A 185 5.41 2.02 -0.05
N CYS A 186 5.58 3.28 0.34
CA CYS A 186 5.72 3.72 1.72
C CYS A 186 4.54 4.62 2.16
N PRO A 187 3.61 4.12 2.99
CA PRO A 187 2.51 4.91 3.59
C PRO A 187 2.92 6.24 4.21
N PHE A 188 3.91 6.23 5.10
CA PHE A 188 4.27 7.44 5.85
C PHE A 188 5.04 8.44 4.98
N TYR A 189 5.75 7.96 3.95
CA TYR A 189 6.31 8.82 2.91
C TYR A 189 5.21 9.55 2.14
N PHE A 190 4.16 8.82 1.72
CA PHE A 190 2.98 9.40 1.09
C PHE A 190 2.27 10.41 2.01
N ILE A 191 1.99 10.04 3.25
CA ILE A 191 1.29 10.89 4.23
C ILE A 191 2.07 12.18 4.47
N LYS A 192 3.39 12.08 4.66
CA LYS A 192 4.26 13.24 4.84
C LYS A 192 4.16 14.18 3.65
N GLN A 193 4.33 13.68 2.42
CA GLN A 193 4.23 14.49 1.20
C GLN A 193 2.84 15.13 1.04
N PHE A 194 1.78 14.39 1.39
CA PHE A 194 0.42 14.92 1.37
C PHE A 194 0.24 16.10 2.34
N ILE A 195 0.79 16.00 3.55
CA ILE A 195 0.74 17.09 4.54
C ILE A 195 1.56 18.30 4.07
N ASP A 196 2.78 18.05 3.57
CA ASP A 196 3.73 19.11 3.19
C ASP A 196 3.25 19.93 1.98
N LEU A 197 2.52 19.32 1.04
CA LEU A 197 1.92 19.99 -0.11
C LEU A 197 0.64 20.78 0.24
N GLY A 198 0.06 20.55 1.42
CA GLY A 198 -1.20 21.15 1.82
C GLY A 198 -1.10 22.67 2.08
N PRO A 199 -2.08 23.48 1.63
CA PRO A 199 -2.10 24.90 1.95
C PRO A 199 -2.21 25.14 3.47
N LYS A 200 -1.27 25.90 4.03
CA LYS A 200 -1.17 26.13 5.49
C LYS A 200 -2.34 26.93 6.07
N GLU A 201 -3.03 27.71 5.24
CA GLU A 201 -4.18 28.53 5.64
C GLU A 201 -5.31 27.73 6.30
N PHE A 202 -5.52 26.47 5.90
CA PHE A 202 -6.59 25.62 6.44
C PHE A 202 -6.33 25.13 7.88
N PRO A 203 -5.19 24.49 8.19
CA PRO A 203 -4.85 24.15 9.58
C PRO A 203 -4.73 25.39 10.47
N GLU A 204 -4.13 26.48 9.98
CA GLU A 204 -3.97 27.74 10.72
C GLU A 204 -5.33 28.35 11.10
N ALA A 205 -6.29 28.40 10.17
CA ALA A 205 -7.64 28.89 10.44
C ALA A 205 -8.40 28.07 11.50
N LYS A 206 -7.94 26.84 11.80
CA LYS A 206 -8.51 25.97 12.83
C LYS A 206 -7.65 25.84 14.08
N ASN A 207 -6.51 26.53 14.14
CA ASN A 207 -5.52 26.37 15.21
C ASN A 207 -5.12 24.91 15.44
N LEU A 208 -4.96 24.15 14.36
CA LEU A 208 -4.56 22.74 14.42
C LEU A 208 -3.18 22.54 13.77
N PRO A 209 -2.34 21.65 14.30
CA PRO A 209 -1.15 21.18 13.59
C PRO A 209 -1.51 20.58 12.22
N PRO A 210 -0.71 20.80 11.16
CA PRO A 210 -0.99 20.29 9.82
C PRO A 210 -1.22 18.77 9.77
N GLU A 211 -0.41 18.01 10.49
CA GLU A 211 -0.48 16.55 10.55
C GLU A 211 -1.75 16.04 11.23
N ILE A 212 -2.33 16.84 12.13
CA ILE A 212 -3.63 16.53 12.73
C ILE A 212 -4.74 16.95 11.76
N TYR A 213 -4.68 18.16 11.21
CA TYR A 213 -5.72 18.68 10.32
C TYR A 213 -5.95 17.81 9.09
N TRP A 214 -4.90 17.52 8.33
CA TRP A 214 -5.00 16.82 7.05
C TRP A 214 -5.40 15.35 7.19
N MET A 215 -5.04 14.73 8.32
CA MET A 215 -5.39 13.34 8.62
C MET A 215 -6.71 13.20 9.37
N SER A 216 -7.36 14.32 9.71
CA SER A 216 -8.68 14.32 10.35
C SER A 216 -9.80 14.02 9.36
N ARG A 217 -11.01 13.92 9.89
CA ARG A 217 -12.25 13.82 9.11
C ARG A 217 -12.36 15.00 8.14
N MET A 218 -12.71 14.71 6.89
CA MET A 218 -12.83 15.74 5.84
C MET A 218 -13.84 16.81 6.23
N GLY A 219 -13.44 18.07 6.05
CA GLY A 219 -14.23 19.24 6.42
C GLY A 219 -14.45 19.36 7.94
N LEU A 220 -13.70 18.61 8.76
CA LEU A 220 -13.92 18.45 10.21
C LEU A 220 -15.37 18.08 10.55
N SER A 221 -15.99 17.30 9.65
CA SER A 221 -17.39 16.92 9.77
C SER A 221 -17.60 15.78 10.77
N GLU A 222 -18.86 15.56 11.17
CA GLU A 222 -19.21 14.45 12.07
C GLU A 222 -18.99 13.07 11.43
N ASN A 223 -19.03 12.97 10.09
CA ASN A 223 -18.76 11.70 9.40
C ASN A 223 -17.29 11.27 9.58
N SER A 224 -17.08 9.98 9.80
CA SER A 224 -15.76 9.36 9.94
C SER A 224 -14.91 9.30 8.67
N SER A 225 -15.33 9.94 7.56
CA SER A 225 -14.60 9.89 6.30
C SER A 225 -13.40 10.83 6.30
N THR A 226 -12.20 10.28 6.10
CA THR A 226 -10.95 11.03 5.90
C THR A 226 -10.62 11.16 4.41
N VAL A 227 -9.51 11.84 4.09
CA VAL A 227 -8.99 11.95 2.71
C VAL A 227 -8.64 10.61 2.08
N PHE A 228 -8.53 9.53 2.86
CA PHE A 228 -8.28 8.17 2.36
C PHE A 228 -9.55 7.46 1.87
N HIS A 229 -10.54 8.20 1.39
CA HIS A 229 -11.77 7.63 0.86
C HIS A 229 -11.53 7.00 -0.54
N PRO A 230 -12.00 5.77 -0.82
CA PRO A 230 -11.80 5.11 -2.11
C PRO A 230 -12.30 5.93 -3.33
N SER A 231 -13.34 6.74 -3.15
CA SER A 231 -13.83 7.64 -4.21
C SER A 231 -12.83 8.74 -4.57
N ILE A 232 -11.94 9.16 -3.66
CA ILE A 232 -10.93 10.18 -3.93
C ILE A 232 -9.84 9.62 -4.85
N TRP A 233 -9.45 8.36 -4.64
CA TRP A 233 -8.55 7.65 -5.54
C TRP A 233 -9.11 7.55 -6.96
N LEU A 234 -10.41 7.29 -7.10
CA LEU A 234 -11.08 7.28 -8.40
C LEU A 234 -11.11 8.68 -9.01
N LEU A 235 -11.46 9.69 -8.21
CA LEU A 235 -11.52 11.08 -8.65
C LEU A 235 -10.18 11.51 -9.27
N SER A 236 -9.06 11.25 -8.58
CA SER A 236 -7.71 11.63 -9.04
C SER A 236 -7.40 11.17 -10.47
N ARG A 237 -7.99 10.05 -10.93
CA ARG A 237 -7.75 9.47 -12.25
C ARG A 237 -8.64 10.01 -13.36
N ILE A 238 -9.75 10.64 -13.00
CA ILE A 238 -10.78 11.02 -13.97
C ILE A 238 -10.96 12.53 -14.10
N VAL A 239 -10.68 13.29 -13.04
CA VAL A 239 -10.92 14.73 -13.01
C VAL A 239 -9.74 15.46 -13.62
N SER A 240 -10.01 16.51 -14.39
CA SER A 240 -8.98 17.44 -14.86
C SER A 240 -8.70 18.52 -13.81
N GLU A 241 -7.54 19.17 -13.93
CA GLU A 241 -7.17 20.27 -13.03
C GLU A 241 -8.20 21.40 -13.05
N VAL A 242 -8.65 21.79 -14.24
CA VAL A 242 -9.63 22.88 -14.43
C VAL A 242 -10.97 22.55 -13.74
N GLU A 243 -11.45 21.31 -13.90
CA GLU A 243 -12.67 20.84 -13.23
C GLU A 243 -12.49 20.84 -11.71
N TYR A 244 -11.37 20.34 -11.20
CA TYR A 244 -11.13 20.30 -9.76
C TYR A 244 -11.02 21.69 -9.14
N GLN A 245 -10.31 22.61 -9.80
CA GLN A 245 -10.22 24.01 -9.37
C GLN A 245 -11.59 24.70 -9.40
N THR A 246 -12.44 24.37 -10.37
CA THR A 246 -13.82 24.86 -10.42
C THR A 246 -14.62 24.39 -9.20
N LEU A 247 -14.50 23.13 -8.81
CA LEU A 247 -15.13 22.60 -7.59
C LEU A 247 -14.62 23.29 -6.32
N LEU A 248 -13.29 23.48 -6.21
CA LEU A 248 -12.69 24.20 -5.08
C LEU A 248 -13.23 25.63 -4.95
N ASN A 249 -13.35 26.34 -6.07
CA ASN A 249 -13.89 27.69 -6.10
C ASN A 249 -15.36 27.75 -5.64
N HIS A 250 -16.20 26.83 -6.12
CA HIS A 250 -17.59 26.76 -5.69
C HIS A 250 -17.74 26.41 -4.21
N ALA A 251 -16.89 25.50 -3.70
CA ALA A 251 -16.88 25.15 -2.29
C ALA A 251 -16.45 26.34 -1.40
N ARG A 252 -15.37 27.05 -1.78
CA ARG A 252 -14.87 28.23 -1.05
C ARG A 252 -15.86 29.38 -1.01
N ASN A 253 -16.56 29.61 -2.12
CA ASN A 253 -17.50 30.74 -2.25
C ASN A 253 -18.93 30.39 -1.82
N ASN A 254 -19.18 29.22 -1.21
CA ASN A 254 -20.51 28.75 -0.81
C ASN A 254 -21.53 28.74 -1.98
N THR A 255 -21.08 28.41 -3.19
CA THR A 255 -21.92 28.34 -4.41
C THR A 255 -22.00 26.91 -4.96
N TRP A 256 -21.93 25.90 -4.07
CA TRP A 256 -21.87 24.49 -4.45
C TRP A 256 -23.05 24.01 -5.31
N ASP A 257 -24.22 24.62 -5.17
CA ASP A 257 -25.40 24.30 -5.99
C ASP A 257 -25.17 24.56 -7.49
N GLN A 258 -24.24 25.46 -7.84
CA GLN A 258 -23.89 25.75 -9.23
C GLN A 258 -22.94 24.69 -9.83
N ALA A 259 -22.30 23.87 -8.99
CA ALA A 259 -21.39 22.82 -9.43
C ALA A 259 -22.08 21.48 -9.71
N GLN A 260 -23.40 21.37 -9.49
CA GLN A 260 -24.10 20.08 -9.52
C GLN A 260 -24.02 19.35 -10.88
N ASP A 261 -24.03 20.08 -11.99
CA ASP A 261 -23.87 19.47 -13.32
C ASP A 261 -22.49 18.82 -13.48
N LEU A 262 -21.43 19.49 -13.04
CA LEU A 262 -20.07 18.94 -13.03
C LEU A 262 -19.95 17.74 -12.09
N VAL A 263 -20.56 17.82 -10.90
CA VAL A 263 -20.58 16.71 -9.93
C VAL A 263 -21.30 15.49 -10.52
N ALA A 264 -22.43 15.70 -11.21
CA ALA A 264 -23.19 14.64 -11.87
C ALA A 264 -22.40 14.00 -13.02
N ASP A 265 -21.70 14.80 -13.81
CA ASP A 265 -20.82 14.30 -14.88
C ASP A 265 -19.64 13.48 -14.33
N LEU A 266 -18.94 13.99 -13.32
CA LEU A 266 -17.86 13.26 -12.65
C LEU A 266 -18.35 11.94 -12.10
N LYS A 267 -19.50 11.94 -11.41
CA LYS A 267 -20.14 10.73 -10.91
C LYS A 267 -20.42 9.72 -12.02
N ARG A 268 -20.87 10.17 -13.20
CA ARG A 268 -21.08 9.31 -14.37
C ARG A 268 -19.76 8.72 -14.86
N ARG A 269 -18.70 9.53 -15.01
CA ARG A 269 -17.35 9.08 -15.41
C ARG A 269 -16.75 8.08 -14.42
N MET A 270 -16.86 8.32 -13.11
CA MET A 270 -16.39 7.37 -12.08
C MET A 270 -17.08 6.01 -12.21
N LYS A 271 -18.40 6.01 -12.44
CA LYS A 271 -19.17 4.76 -12.64
C LYS A 271 -18.76 4.02 -13.91
N ALA A 272 -18.47 4.74 -15.00
CA ALA A 272 -17.99 4.15 -16.25
C ALA A 272 -16.62 3.51 -16.04
N PHE A 273 -15.67 4.27 -15.49
CA PHE A 273 -14.31 3.80 -15.17
C PHE A 273 -14.32 2.54 -14.28
N LEU A 274 -15.18 2.51 -13.27
CA LEU A 274 -15.33 1.34 -12.40
C LEU A 274 -15.83 0.09 -13.12
N LYS A 275 -16.72 0.25 -14.10
CA LYS A 275 -17.28 -0.87 -14.86
C LYS A 275 -16.31 -1.39 -15.91
N GLU A 276 -15.64 -0.49 -16.60
CA GLU A 276 -14.81 -0.81 -17.76
C GLU A 276 -13.40 -1.25 -17.35
N ASP A 277 -12.74 -0.50 -16.47
CA ASP A 277 -11.32 -0.71 -16.14
C ASP A 277 -11.11 -1.49 -14.84
N LEU A 278 -12.04 -1.35 -13.89
CA LEU A 278 -11.94 -1.97 -12.56
C LEU A 278 -12.92 -3.13 -12.35
N GLY A 279 -13.75 -3.48 -13.33
CA GLY A 279 -14.77 -4.53 -13.20
C GLY A 279 -14.21 -5.87 -12.73
N HIS A 280 -12.99 -6.22 -13.17
CA HIS A 280 -12.28 -7.43 -12.74
C HIS A 280 -11.63 -7.32 -11.35
N VAL A 281 -11.16 -6.14 -10.95
CA VAL A 281 -10.51 -5.88 -9.65
C VAL A 281 -11.54 -5.86 -8.52
N VAL A 282 -12.68 -5.22 -8.77
CA VAL A 282 -13.79 -5.07 -7.83
C VAL A 282 -14.53 -6.38 -7.59
N SER A 283 -14.77 -7.16 -8.65
CA SER A 283 -15.43 -8.47 -8.55
C SER A 283 -14.58 -9.51 -7.82
N GLN A 284 -13.26 -9.47 -7.99
CA GLN A 284 -12.34 -10.38 -7.32
C GLN A 284 -12.19 -10.06 -5.83
N ALA A 285 -12.10 -8.78 -5.45
CA ALA A 285 -11.72 -8.43 -4.08
C ALA A 285 -12.81 -8.71 -3.01
N LYS A 286 -14.07 -9.02 -3.39
CA LYS A 286 -15.24 -8.99 -2.48
C LYS A 286 -15.19 -7.78 -1.53
N VAL A 287 -14.57 -6.69 -1.97
CA VAL A 287 -14.57 -5.45 -1.22
C VAL A 287 -16.00 -4.99 -1.38
N ASN A 288 -16.72 -4.99 -0.26
CA ASN A 288 -17.99 -4.30 -0.19
C ASN A 288 -17.62 -2.84 -0.36
N LEU A 289 -17.50 -2.42 -1.61
CA LEU A 289 -17.20 -1.07 -2.00
C LEU A 289 -18.44 -0.31 -1.61
N ASN A 290 -18.46 0.15 -0.37
CA ASN A 290 -19.29 1.26 0.04
C ASN A 290 -18.72 2.53 -0.61
N LEU A 291 -18.45 2.45 -1.91
CA LEU A 291 -18.29 3.55 -2.82
C LEU A 291 -19.65 4.23 -2.80
N SER A 292 -19.82 5.12 -1.83
CA SER A 292 -20.94 6.04 -1.72
C SER A 292 -20.93 7.05 -2.88
N ILE A 293 -20.65 6.60 -4.10
CA ILE A 293 -20.87 7.36 -5.33
C ILE A 293 -22.35 7.77 -5.43
N GLY A 294 -23.24 7.10 -4.69
CA GLY A 294 -24.63 7.50 -4.45
C GLY A 294 -24.76 8.93 -3.93
N SER A 295 -24.08 9.29 -2.85
CA SER A 295 -24.04 10.66 -2.30
C SER A 295 -22.67 11.28 -2.54
N CYS A 296 -22.58 12.27 -3.43
CA CYS A 296 -21.33 12.99 -3.69
C CYS A 296 -20.97 14.00 -2.59
N ASP A 297 -21.57 13.88 -1.39
CA ASP A 297 -21.32 14.76 -0.25
C ASP A 297 -19.85 14.72 0.20
N TRP A 298 -19.16 13.60 -0.01
CA TRP A 298 -17.73 13.47 0.25
C TRP A 298 -16.90 14.42 -0.63
N LEU A 299 -17.35 14.71 -1.86
CA LEU A 299 -16.64 15.59 -2.79
C LEU A 299 -16.72 17.05 -2.34
N PHE A 300 -17.89 17.48 -1.88
CA PHE A 300 -18.04 18.79 -1.23
C PHE A 300 -17.14 18.89 -0.01
N ARG A 301 -17.16 17.87 0.87
CA ARG A 301 -16.32 17.83 2.09
C ARG A 301 -14.83 17.83 1.77
N LEU A 302 -14.40 17.13 0.71
CA LEU A 302 -13.02 17.17 0.24
C LEU A 302 -12.62 18.58 -0.17
N CYS A 303 -13.46 19.26 -0.94
CA CYS A 303 -13.20 20.61 -1.43
C CYS A 303 -13.21 21.65 -0.30
N THR A 304 -14.12 21.54 0.67
CA THR A 304 -14.14 22.42 1.85
C THR A 304 -13.02 22.11 2.84
N HIS A 305 -12.49 20.88 2.84
CA HIS A 305 -11.28 20.52 3.57
C HIS A 305 -10.02 21.17 2.96
N GLY A 306 -10.10 21.68 1.74
CA GLY A 306 -9.03 22.46 1.14
C GLY A 306 -7.93 21.64 0.46
N VAL A 307 -8.19 20.38 0.14
CA VAL A 307 -7.22 19.53 -0.58
C VAL A 307 -6.89 20.17 -1.92
N CYS A 308 -5.61 20.50 -2.14
CA CYS A 308 -5.17 21.12 -3.39
C CYS A 308 -5.01 20.09 -4.51
N TRP A 309 -4.77 20.58 -5.74
CA TRP A 309 -4.56 19.73 -6.90
C TRP A 309 -3.36 18.80 -6.73
N GLU A 310 -2.24 19.33 -6.24
CA GLU A 310 -1.01 18.58 -6.03
C GLU A 310 -1.19 17.45 -5.01
N GLN A 311 -1.93 17.72 -3.92
CA GLN A 311 -2.33 16.71 -2.94
C GLN A 311 -3.22 15.63 -3.55
N LEU A 312 -4.20 16.00 -4.38
CA LEU A 312 -5.09 15.04 -5.06
C LEU A 312 -4.29 14.13 -6.01
N ARG A 313 -3.32 14.68 -6.74
CA ARG A 313 -2.48 13.94 -7.70
C ARG A 313 -1.61 12.87 -7.04
N LEU A 314 -1.29 13.00 -5.75
CA LEU A 314 -0.54 11.95 -5.04
C LEU A 314 -1.26 10.59 -5.07
N PHE A 315 -2.60 10.57 -5.06
CA PHE A 315 -3.39 9.33 -5.08
C PHE A 315 -3.20 8.49 -6.35
N GLU A 316 -2.57 9.03 -7.38
CA GLU A 316 -2.23 8.28 -8.59
C GLU A 316 -1.08 7.29 -8.37
N PHE A 317 -0.17 7.60 -7.44
CA PHE A 317 0.97 6.74 -7.11
C PHE A 317 0.58 5.56 -6.22
N VAL A 318 -0.52 5.65 -5.48
CA VAL A 318 -0.92 4.62 -4.51
C VAL A 318 -1.90 3.62 -5.14
N HIS A 319 -1.73 2.34 -4.83
CA HIS A 319 -2.67 1.31 -5.26
C HIS A 319 -4.01 1.41 -4.50
N PHE A 320 -5.12 1.20 -5.22
CA PHE A 320 -6.49 1.29 -4.68
C PHE A 320 -6.70 0.46 -3.39
N GLY A 321 -6.09 -0.73 -3.34
CA GLY A 321 -6.18 -1.63 -2.19
C GLY A 321 -5.61 -1.04 -0.89
N PHE A 322 -4.58 -0.19 -0.98
CA PHE A 322 -3.97 0.45 0.20
C PHE A 322 -4.82 1.61 0.71
N ILE A 323 -5.40 2.41 -0.20
CA ILE A 323 -6.39 3.42 0.17
C ILE A 323 -7.60 2.78 0.85
N SER A 324 -8.12 1.69 0.29
CA SER A 324 -9.22 0.93 0.88
C SER A 324 -8.84 0.33 2.25
N PHE A 325 -7.60 -0.15 2.41
CA PHE A 325 -7.10 -0.65 3.68
C PHE A 325 -7.10 0.44 4.76
N ILE A 326 -6.51 1.60 4.50
CA ILE A 326 -6.51 2.73 5.44
C ILE A 326 -7.94 3.19 5.76
N SER A 327 -8.79 3.33 4.73
CA SER A 327 -10.19 3.72 4.93
C SER A 327 -10.93 2.77 5.88
N ASN A 328 -10.66 1.46 5.75
CA ASN A 328 -11.28 0.46 6.62
C ASN A 328 -10.69 0.51 8.04
N LEU A 329 -9.40 0.77 8.20
CA LEU A 329 -8.78 0.93 9.52
C LEU A 329 -9.41 2.09 10.30
N GLU A 330 -9.58 3.24 9.66
CA GLU A 330 -10.21 4.41 10.30
C GLU A 330 -11.69 4.18 10.63
N GLN A 331 -12.40 3.36 9.85
CA GLN A 331 -13.78 2.99 10.18
C GLN A 331 -13.86 1.97 11.32
N GLN A 332 -12.89 1.05 11.41
CA GLN A 332 -12.85 -0.02 12.41
C GLN A 332 -12.34 0.45 13.78
N SER A 333 -11.63 1.57 13.86
CA SER A 333 -11.09 2.05 15.14
C SER A 333 -12.15 2.42 16.16
N GLY A 334 -13.40 2.71 15.74
CA GLY A 334 -14.50 3.12 16.63
C GLY A 334 -14.31 4.52 17.25
N GLU A 335 -13.06 4.95 17.43
CA GLU A 335 -12.62 6.29 17.76
C GLU A 335 -12.37 7.11 16.49
N SER A 336 -12.89 8.33 16.44
CA SER A 336 -12.61 9.26 15.34
C SER A 336 -11.19 9.81 15.44
N GLY A 337 -10.42 9.81 14.34
CA GLY A 337 -9.12 10.47 14.26
C GLY A 337 -7.94 9.55 14.61
N PHE A 338 -8.09 8.24 14.44
CA PHE A 338 -7.02 7.27 14.67
C PHE A 338 -5.79 7.59 13.81
N LEU A 339 -5.99 7.82 12.51
CA LEU A 339 -4.91 8.19 11.59
C LEU A 339 -4.26 9.51 11.98
N ALA A 340 -5.04 10.50 12.41
CA ALA A 340 -4.52 11.78 12.86
C ALA A 340 -3.61 11.63 14.08
N GLN A 341 -4.04 10.86 15.08
CA GLN A 341 -3.24 10.61 16.28
C GLN A 341 -1.96 9.83 15.96
N SER A 342 -2.08 8.72 15.22
CA SER A 342 -0.93 7.89 14.87
C SER A 342 0.08 8.65 14.00
N THR A 343 -0.41 9.48 13.08
CA THR A 343 0.45 10.34 12.27
C THR A 343 1.13 11.38 13.15
N ALA A 344 0.41 12.07 14.04
CA ALA A 344 0.99 13.07 14.94
C ALA A 344 2.12 12.50 15.81
N SER A 345 1.98 11.28 16.31
CA SER A 345 3.01 10.63 17.15
C SER A 345 4.32 10.37 16.40
N VAL A 346 4.24 10.08 15.10
CA VAL A 346 5.42 9.72 14.28
C VAL A 346 5.91 10.82 13.35
N TYR A 347 5.09 11.84 13.06
CA TYR A 347 5.37 12.89 12.07
C TYR A 347 6.74 13.56 12.27
N PRO A 348 7.18 13.91 13.49
CA PRO A 348 8.51 14.49 13.71
C PRO A 348 9.68 13.60 13.26
N TYR A 349 9.47 12.28 13.18
CA TYR A 349 10.49 11.28 12.85
C TYR A 349 10.51 10.94 11.35
N LEU A 350 9.63 11.56 10.54
CA LEU A 350 9.53 11.31 9.09
C LEU A 350 10.46 12.19 8.26
N PHE A 351 11.09 13.20 8.86
CA PHE A 351 11.90 14.19 8.16
C PHE A 351 13.35 13.77 8.05
N GLU A 352 13.76 13.36 6.85
CA GLU A 352 15.12 12.95 6.49
C GLU A 352 16.23 13.95 6.84
N SER A 353 15.90 15.24 7.01
CA SER A 353 16.86 16.30 7.37
C SER A 353 17.03 16.49 8.88
N GLN A 354 16.21 15.83 9.70
CA GLN A 354 16.19 16.00 11.15
C GLN A 354 16.99 14.89 11.84
N GLU A 355 17.63 15.21 12.97
CA GLU A 355 18.44 14.23 13.72
C GLU A 355 17.63 13.04 14.26
N ASN A 356 16.34 13.27 14.53
CA ASN A 356 15.43 12.25 15.02
C ASN A 356 14.84 11.36 13.91
N PHE A 357 15.23 11.54 12.64
CA PHE A 357 14.73 10.73 11.53
C PHE A 357 14.81 9.22 11.82
N ASP A 358 13.69 8.52 11.66
CA ASP A 358 13.61 7.07 11.84
C ASP A 358 13.27 6.39 10.51
N PRO A 359 14.26 5.84 9.77
CA PRO A 359 14.01 5.20 8.50
C PRO A 359 13.13 3.95 8.63
N GLY A 360 13.11 3.30 9.80
CA GLY A 360 12.27 2.13 10.05
C GLY A 360 10.78 2.47 10.06
N VAL A 361 10.44 3.69 10.46
CA VAL A 361 9.06 4.20 10.48
C VAL A 361 8.74 4.93 9.18
N ALA A 362 9.59 5.87 8.77
CA ALA A 362 9.34 6.71 7.60
C ALA A 362 9.22 5.92 6.29
N LEU A 363 10.01 4.84 6.19
CA LEU A 363 10.02 3.99 5.02
C LEU A 363 9.27 2.67 5.22
N LEU A 364 8.51 2.48 6.32
CA LEU A 364 7.67 1.29 6.50
C LEU A 364 6.83 1.05 5.22
N SER A 365 6.85 -0.17 4.67
CA SER A 365 6.09 -0.44 3.44
C SER A 365 4.62 -0.76 3.69
N TRP A 366 3.78 -0.54 2.68
CA TRP A 366 2.39 -0.98 2.68
C TRP A 366 2.25 -2.48 2.94
N ARG A 367 3.13 -3.28 2.33
CA ARG A 367 3.12 -4.74 2.50
C ARG A 367 3.40 -5.12 3.95
N GLU A 368 4.45 -4.56 4.55
CA GLU A 368 4.74 -4.82 5.96
C GLU A 368 3.61 -4.37 6.87
N TRP A 369 2.99 -3.22 6.58
CA TRP A 369 1.83 -2.77 7.35
C TRP A 369 0.69 -3.80 7.30
N VAL A 370 0.28 -4.21 6.11
CA VAL A 370 -0.80 -5.18 5.92
C VAL A 370 -0.46 -6.55 6.52
N GLU A 371 0.77 -7.03 6.34
CA GLU A 371 1.22 -8.33 6.86
C GLU A 371 1.27 -8.34 8.38
N ASN A 372 1.81 -7.31 9.02
CA ASN A 372 1.84 -7.26 10.48
C ASN A 372 0.44 -7.04 11.07
N TYR A 373 -0.43 -6.24 10.41
CA TYR A 373 -1.83 -6.08 10.84
C TYR A 373 -2.60 -7.40 10.77
N THR A 374 -2.44 -8.15 9.68
CA THR A 374 -3.11 -9.45 9.51
C THR A 374 -2.56 -10.53 10.45
N ALA A 375 -1.25 -10.54 10.71
CA ALA A 375 -0.63 -11.45 11.68
C ALA A 375 -1.08 -11.16 13.12
N ALA A 376 -1.31 -9.89 13.47
CA ALA A 376 -1.91 -9.52 14.75
C ALA A 376 -3.38 -10.00 14.86
N GLY A 377 -4.13 -9.97 13.75
CA GLY A 377 -5.54 -10.36 13.68
C GLY A 377 -5.88 -11.85 13.86
N GLU A 378 -4.89 -12.74 13.95
CA GLU A 378 -5.11 -14.16 14.33
C GLU A 378 -4.93 -14.44 15.83
N LYS A 379 -4.24 -13.56 16.57
CA LYS A 379 -4.03 -13.73 18.03
C LYS A 379 -4.86 -12.79 18.89
N ASP A 380 -5.14 -11.56 18.42
CA ASP A 380 -5.81 -10.54 19.23
C ASP A 380 -6.93 -9.83 18.46
N ARG A 381 -8.02 -10.53 18.15
CA ARG A 381 -9.26 -9.86 17.65
C ARG A 381 -9.88 -8.90 18.68
N GLN A 382 -9.32 -8.81 19.89
CA GLN A 382 -9.67 -7.85 20.94
C GLN A 382 -8.77 -6.61 20.97
N CYS A 383 -7.59 -6.61 20.33
CA CYS A 383 -6.75 -5.41 20.26
C CYS A 383 -7.23 -4.50 19.12
N GLY A 384 -7.71 -3.30 19.48
CA GLY A 384 -8.19 -2.31 18.51
C GLY A 384 -7.15 -1.98 17.44
N ALA A 385 -7.61 -1.61 16.24
CA ALA A 385 -6.74 -1.30 15.08
C ALA A 385 -5.58 -0.36 15.42
N ARG A 386 -5.82 0.56 16.37
CA ARG A 386 -4.84 1.49 16.91
C ARG A 386 -3.66 0.80 17.63
N GLN A 387 -3.93 -0.12 18.54
CA GLN A 387 -2.88 -0.84 19.28
C GLN A 387 -1.98 -1.64 18.34
N GLY A 388 -2.59 -2.31 17.34
CA GLY A 388 -1.83 -3.06 16.35
C GLY A 388 -0.84 -2.19 15.57
N ILE A 389 -1.24 -0.97 15.23
CA ILE A 389 -0.41 -0.05 14.43
C ILE A 389 0.70 0.55 15.29
N LEU A 390 0.41 0.98 16.51
CA LEU A 390 1.43 1.45 17.44
C LEU A 390 2.47 0.36 17.75
N ALA A 391 2.05 -0.90 17.90
CA ALA A 391 2.94 -2.03 18.08
C ALA A 391 3.85 -2.27 16.86
N ILE A 392 3.34 -2.10 15.64
CA ILE A 392 4.12 -2.18 14.39
C ILE A 392 5.15 -1.05 14.35
N LEU A 393 4.71 0.19 14.59
CA LEU A 393 5.58 1.37 14.60
C LEU A 393 6.71 1.21 15.61
N LYS A 394 6.40 0.76 16.83
CA LYS A 394 7.39 0.48 17.87
C LYS A 394 8.38 -0.60 17.43
N LYS A 395 7.89 -1.68 16.82
CA LYS A 395 8.72 -2.80 16.35
C LYS A 395 9.69 -2.36 15.24
N CYS A 396 9.25 -1.50 14.33
CA CYS A 396 10.05 -1.05 13.20
C CYS A 396 10.99 0.11 13.55
N SER A 397 10.66 0.91 14.55
CA SER A 397 11.47 2.04 14.98
C SER A 397 12.89 1.62 15.40
N LYS A 398 13.87 2.44 15.05
CA LYS A 398 15.23 2.38 15.59
C LYS A 398 15.49 3.48 16.64
N ASN A 399 14.62 4.49 16.72
CA ASN A 399 14.71 5.60 17.65
C ASN A 399 14.19 5.23 19.05
N ALA A 400 15.05 5.32 20.07
CA ALA A 400 14.69 4.95 21.45
C ALA A 400 13.59 5.84 22.05
N ALA A 401 13.65 7.16 21.82
CA ALA A 401 12.66 8.10 22.34
C ALA A 401 11.27 7.88 21.71
N LEU A 402 11.22 7.53 20.41
CA LEU A 402 9.96 7.16 19.77
C LEU A 402 9.39 5.87 20.36
N LYS A 403 10.23 4.86 20.62
CA LYS A 403 9.77 3.60 21.24
C LYS A 403 9.14 3.82 22.61
N GLU A 404 9.76 4.65 23.44
CA GLU A 404 9.25 4.99 24.77
C GLU A 404 7.89 5.69 24.68
N ARG A 405 7.75 6.69 23.80
CA ARG A 405 6.47 7.35 23.56
C ARG A 405 5.38 6.38 23.09
N LEU A 406 5.69 5.52 22.12
CA LEU A 406 4.73 4.53 21.61
C LEU A 406 4.35 3.51 22.69
N ASP A 407 5.25 3.21 23.62
CA ASP A 407 4.95 2.37 24.80
C ASP A 407 4.00 3.05 25.77
N GLU A 408 4.23 4.31 26.10
CA GLU A 408 3.32 5.10 26.93
C GLU A 408 1.91 5.13 26.34
N GLU A 409 1.79 5.35 25.02
CA GLU A 409 0.50 5.34 24.32
C GLU A 409 -0.16 3.96 24.33
N LEU A 410 0.60 2.88 24.09
CA LEU A 410 0.09 1.51 24.16
C LEU A 410 -0.42 1.16 25.56
N SER A 411 0.32 1.56 26.60
CA SER A 411 -0.06 1.39 27.99
C SER A 411 -1.32 2.19 28.35
N ALA A 412 -1.44 3.43 27.87
CA ALA A 412 -2.63 4.26 28.10
C ALA A 412 -3.89 3.64 27.48
N ILE A 413 -3.80 3.13 26.24
CA ILE A 413 -4.95 2.49 25.58
C ILE A 413 -5.34 1.19 26.31
N SER A 414 -4.36 0.44 26.79
CA SER A 414 -4.60 -0.79 27.56
C SER A 414 -5.27 -0.50 28.90
N ALA A 415 -4.93 0.63 29.54
CA ALA A 415 -5.54 1.09 30.78
C ALA A 415 -6.98 1.61 30.59
N SER A 416 -7.31 2.23 29.45
CA SER A 416 -8.66 2.73 29.16
C SER A 416 -9.64 1.65 28.69
N SER A 417 -9.14 0.43 28.43
CA SER A 417 -9.93 -0.71 27.94
C SER A 417 -10.37 -1.68 29.06
N ASN A 418 -9.89 -1.48 30.29
CA ASN A 418 -10.28 -2.18 31.51
C ASN A 418 -11.17 -1.30 32.38
#